data_AF-A0A3D5SGV2-F1
#
_entry.id   AF-A0A3D5SGV2-F1
#
_cell.length_a   1.000
_cell.length_b   1.000
_cell.length_c   1.000
_cell.angle_alpha   90.00
_cell.angle_beta   90.00
_cell.angle_gamma   90.00
#
_symmetry.space_group_name_H-M   'P 1'
#
loop_
_entity.id
_entity.type
_entity.pdbx_description
1 polymer ?
#
loop_
_entity_poly.entity_id
_entity_poly.type
_entity_poly.pdbx_seq_one_letter_code
_entity_poly.pdbx_strand_id
1 'polypeptide(L)'
;MAVEVKRRERETTGSFLRRFTRRVQQSGVLMTARKRRFYQKPKTRRQKKNSALRREQLRSLRREMFKAGLIEEGQLIPKEQIRLKK
;
A
#
# COMPACT_ATOMS: atom_id res chain seq x y z
N MET A 1 14.80 8.30 -9.88
CA MET A 1 14.67 9.29 -8.79
C MET A 1 15.74 8.96 -7.77
N ALA A 2 16.78 9.79 -7.69
CA ALA A 2 17.82 9.63 -6.69
C ALA A 2 17.29 10.15 -5.34
N VAL A 3 17.49 9.39 -4.27
CA VAL A 3 17.22 9.84 -2.91
C VAL A 3 18.53 10.39 -2.35
N GLU A 4 18.62 11.70 -2.21
CA GLU A 4 19.78 12.36 -1.63
C GLU A 4 19.46 12.86 -0.22
N VAL A 5 20.35 12.58 0.74
CA VAL A 5 20.27 13.10 2.11
C VAL A 5 21.66 13.56 2.52
N LYS A 6 21.82 14.86 2.79
CA LYS A 6 23.06 15.44 3.30
C LYS A 6 23.05 15.50 4.83
N ARG A 7 24.22 15.28 5.44
CA ARG A 7 24.42 15.36 6.90
C ARG A 7 24.36 16.82 7.33
N ARG A 8 23.70 17.10 8.46
CA ARG A 8 23.67 18.44 9.06
C ARG A 8 24.80 18.61 10.06
N GLU A 9 25.25 19.84 10.28
CA GLU A 9 26.45 20.17 11.08
C GLU A 9 26.40 19.66 12.53
N ARG A 10 25.24 19.67 13.19
CA ARG A 10 25.06 19.19 14.57
C ARG A 10 24.28 17.89 14.68
N GLU A 11 24.36 17.03 13.66
CA GLU A 11 23.60 15.78 13.62
C GLU A 11 24.43 14.56 14.03
N THR A 12 23.86 13.76 14.93
CA THR A 12 24.39 12.43 15.27
C THR A 12 24.21 11.46 14.10
N THR A 13 25.17 10.57 13.90
CA THR A 13 25.13 9.57 12.80
C THR A 13 23.83 8.75 12.80
N GLY A 14 23.32 8.40 13.99
CA GLY A 14 22.05 7.66 14.12
C GLY A 14 20.83 8.45 13.64
N SER A 15 20.76 9.76 13.92
CA SER A 15 19.67 10.61 13.42
C SER A 15 19.71 10.72 11.90
N PHE A 16 20.90 10.88 11.32
CA PHE A 16 21.11 10.93 9.88
C PHE A 16 20.61 9.65 9.18
N LEU A 17 20.99 8.47 9.70
CA LEU A 17 20.55 7.18 9.16
C LEU A 17 19.03 7.00 9.23
N ARG A 18 18.37 7.45 10.32
CA ARG A 18 16.91 7.41 10.42
C ARG A 18 16.23 8.28 9.35
N ARG A 19 16.74 9.48 9.11
CA ARG A 19 16.23 10.36 8.04
C ARG A 19 16.42 9.73 6.67
N PHE A 20 17.60 9.17 6.41
CA PHE A 20 17.90 8.46 5.18
C PHE A 20 16.92 7.31 4.95
N THR A 21 16.76 6.40 5.91
CA THR A 21 15.85 5.26 5.81
C THR A 21 14.41 5.70 5.59
N ARG A 22 13.93 6.72 6.32
CA ARG A 22 12.58 7.28 6.11
C ARG A 22 12.42 7.85 4.70
N ARG A 23 13.43 8.57 4.19
CA ARG A 23 13.39 9.15 2.84
C ARG A 23 13.40 8.07 1.76
N VAL A 24 14.18 7.00 1.94
CA VAL A 24 14.18 5.82 1.05
C VAL A 24 12.82 5.13 1.05
N GLN A 25 12.21 4.91 2.22
CA GLN A 25 10.88 4.31 2.33
C GLN A 25 9.81 5.17 1.65
N GLN A 26 9.78 6.47 1.94
CA GLN A 26 8.85 7.42 1.33
C GLN A 26 9.02 7.54 -0.19
N SER A 27 10.26 7.46 -0.68
CA SER A 27 10.53 7.51 -2.12
C SER A 27 9.93 6.34 -2.89
N GLY A 28 9.65 5.22 -2.22
CA GLY A 28 9.15 4.00 -2.86
C GLY A 28 10.11 3.38 -3.87
N VAL A 29 11.40 3.78 -3.89
CA VAL A 29 12.39 3.29 -4.86
C VAL A 29 12.53 1.77 -4.82
N LEU A 30 12.56 1.19 -3.61
CA LEU A 30 12.63 -0.26 -3.41
C LEU A 30 11.34 -0.97 -3.89
N MET A 31 10.18 -0.36 -3.66
CA MET A 31 8.89 -0.92 -4.10
C MET A 31 8.79 -0.91 -5.63
N THR A 32 9.26 0.16 -6.26
CA THR A 32 9.30 0.30 -7.72
C THR A 32 10.28 -0.70 -8.32
N ALA A 33 11.48 -0.82 -7.75
CA ALA A 33 12.48 -1.80 -8.19
C ALA A 33 11.94 -3.24 -8.08
N ARG A 34 11.34 -3.62 -6.95
CA ARG A 34 10.71 -4.94 -6.76
C ARG A 34 9.58 -5.20 -7.77
N LYS A 35 8.71 -4.20 -8.01
CA LYS A 35 7.59 -4.32 -8.96
C LYS A 35 8.07 -4.45 -10.41
N ARG A 36 9.16 -3.78 -10.77
CA ARG A 36 9.74 -3.77 -12.13
C ARG A 36 10.77 -4.88 -12.36
N ARG A 37 11.08 -5.69 -11.35
CA ARG A 37 12.07 -6.78 -11.43
C ARG A 37 11.76 -7.78 -12.54
N PHE A 38 10.48 -8.03 -12.80
CA PHE A 38 10.01 -8.97 -13.82
C PHE A 38 9.00 -8.29 -14.73
N TYR A 39 8.95 -8.73 -16.00
CA TYR A 39 7.91 -8.27 -16.93
C TYR A 39 6.53 -8.71 -16.45
N GLN A 40 5.58 -7.77 -16.46
CA GLN A 40 4.18 -8.05 -16.16
C GLN A 40 3.32 -7.54 -17.31
N LYS A 41 2.58 -8.45 -17.96
CA LYS A 41 1.65 -8.11 -19.05
C LYS A 41 0.62 -7.07 -18.55
N PRO A 42 0.29 -6.03 -19.33
CA PRO A 42 -0.72 -5.07 -18.95
C PRO A 42 -2.08 -5.76 -18.77
N LYS A 43 -2.86 -5.30 -17.78
CA LYS A 43 -4.20 -5.83 -17.51
C LYS A 43 -5.14 -5.55 -18.67
N THR A 44 -5.95 -6.53 -19.06
CA THR A 44 -7.02 -6.35 -20.05
C THR A 44 -8.13 -5.44 -19.53
N ARG A 45 -8.99 -4.91 -20.42
CA ARG A 45 -10.15 -4.06 -20.03
C ARG A 45 -11.04 -4.77 -19.01
N ARG A 46 -11.33 -6.07 -19.24
CA ARG A 46 -12.12 -6.91 -18.31
C ARG A 46 -11.46 -7.06 -16.95
N GLN A 47 -10.14 -7.31 -16.90
CA GLN A 47 -9.40 -7.42 -15.64
C GLN A 47 -9.38 -6.09 -14.85
N LYS A 48 -9.27 -4.95 -15.55
CA LYS A 48 -9.37 -3.63 -14.93
C LYS A 48 -10.77 -3.39 -14.33
N LYS A 49 -11.84 -3.70 -15.08
CA LYS A 49 -13.24 -3.58 -14.62
C LYS A 49 -13.51 -4.47 -13.40
N ASN A 50 -13.17 -5.75 -13.47
CA ASN A 50 -13.37 -6.69 -12.35
C ASN A 50 -12.60 -6.25 -11.10
N SER A 51 -11.37 -5.76 -11.27
CA SER A 51 -10.59 -5.22 -10.14
C SER A 51 -11.22 -3.96 -9.54
N ALA A 52 -11.88 -3.12 -10.32
CA ALA A 52 -12.58 -1.94 -9.83
C ALA A 52 -13.85 -2.32 -9.05
N LEU A 53 -14.69 -3.19 -9.63
CA LEU A 53 -15.89 -3.72 -8.98
C LEU A 53 -15.56 -4.40 -7.64
N ARG A 54 -14.49 -5.21 -7.61
CA ARG A 54 -14.03 -5.85 -6.37
C ARG A 54 -13.64 -4.82 -5.30
N ARG A 55 -12.98 -3.72 -5.68
CA ARG A 55 -12.62 -2.65 -4.73
C ARG A 55 -13.87 -1.96 -4.18
N GLU A 56 -14.87 -1.74 -5.01
CA GLU A 56 -16.12 -1.12 -4.61
C GLU A 56 -16.92 -2.00 -3.64
N GLN A 57 -17.05 -3.29 -3.94
CA GLN A 57 -17.67 -4.29 -3.06
C GLN A 57 -16.97 -4.39 -1.70
N LEU A 58 -15.63 -4.37 -1.69
CA LEU A 58 -14.88 -4.36 -0.43
C LEU A 58 -15.11 -3.07 0.38
N ARG A 59 -15.30 -1.93 -0.29
CA ARG A 59 -15.61 -0.66 0.38
C ARG A 59 -17.04 -0.63 0.93
N SER A 60 -18.03 -1.21 0.25
CA SER A 60 -19.39 -1.33 0.80
C SER A 60 -19.42 -2.28 1.99
N LEU A 61 -18.82 -3.46 1.86
CA LEU A 61 -18.71 -4.43 2.95
C LEU A 61 -18.04 -3.83 4.18
N ARG A 62 -16.92 -3.10 4.01
CA ARG A 62 -16.26 -2.42 5.13
C ARG A 62 -17.18 -1.45 5.85
N ARG A 63 -17.97 -0.67 5.10
CA ARG A 63 -18.90 0.32 5.66
C ARG A 63 -20.02 -0.34 6.44
N GLU A 64 -20.59 -1.43 5.92
CA GLU A 64 -21.62 -2.21 6.60
C GLU A 64 -21.10 -2.82 7.90
N MET A 65 -19.92 -3.44 7.85
CA MET A 65 -19.29 -4.02 9.04
C MET A 65 -18.92 -2.98 10.10
N PHE A 66 -18.43 -1.82 9.67
CA PHE A 66 -18.15 -0.70 10.57
C PHE A 66 -19.44 -0.20 11.22
N LYS A 67 -20.52 -0.03 10.44
CA LYS A 67 -21.83 0.37 10.96
C LYS A 67 -22.41 -0.66 11.93
N ALA A 68 -22.19 -1.95 11.68
CA ALA A 68 -22.61 -3.04 12.55
C ALA A 68 -21.75 -3.20 13.82
N GLY A 69 -20.68 -2.41 13.98
CA GLY A 69 -19.77 -2.51 15.12
C GLY A 69 -18.87 -3.76 15.09
N LEU A 70 -18.78 -4.45 13.96
CA LEU A 70 -17.98 -5.67 13.80
C LEU A 70 -16.49 -5.38 13.56
N ILE A 71 -16.14 -4.14 13.19
CA ILE A 71 -14.78 -3.72 12.86
C ILE A 71 -14.58 -2.30 13.39
N GLU A 72 -13.48 -2.07 14.09
CA GLU A 72 -13.08 -0.73 14.55
C GLU A 72 -12.26 0.03 13.49
N GLU A 73 -12.09 1.34 13.71
CA GLU A 73 -11.25 2.16 12.85
C GLU A 73 -9.81 1.60 12.82
N GLY A 74 -9.31 1.31 11.61
CA GLY A 74 -7.98 0.72 11.42
C GLY A 74 -7.93 -0.81 11.36
N GLN A 75 -8.97 -1.54 11.79
CA GLN A 75 -9.00 -2.99 11.66
C GLN A 75 -9.28 -3.44 10.20
N LEU A 76 -8.69 -4.58 9.82
CA LEU A 76 -8.89 -5.20 8.49
C LEU A 76 -10.17 -6.05 8.48
N ILE A 77 -10.82 -6.14 7.32
CA ILE A 77 -11.92 -7.09 7.10
C ILE A 77 -11.36 -8.52 7.20
N PRO A 78 -11.93 -9.40 8.05
CA PRO A 78 -11.58 -10.81 8.11
C PRO A 78 -11.69 -11.49 6.75
N LYS A 79 -10.66 -12.25 6.36
CA LYS A 79 -10.59 -12.88 5.02
C LYS A 79 -11.74 -13.84 4.75
N GLU A 80 -12.28 -14.47 5.80
CA GLU A 80 -13.40 -15.42 5.74
C GLU A 80 -14.70 -14.78 5.30
N GLN A 81 -14.89 -13.50 5.60
CA GLN A 81 -16.08 -12.73 5.23
C GLN A 81 -15.95 -12.12 3.82
N ILE A 82 -14.75 -12.10 3.23
CA ILE A 82 -14.52 -11.71 1.84
C ILE A 82 -14.89 -12.88 0.90
N ARG A 83 -16.13 -13.38 1.01
CA ARG A 83 -16.71 -14.36 0.08
C ARG A 83 -17.29 -13.63 -1.13
N LEU A 84 -16.43 -12.96 -1.89
CA LEU A 84 -16.84 -12.35 -3.16
C LEU A 84 -16.93 -13.45 -4.22
N LYS A 85 -18.14 -13.75 -4.71
CA LYS A 85 -18.33 -14.62 -5.88
C LYS A 85 -17.49 -14.08 -7.05
N LYS A 86 -16.70 -14.96 -7.67
CA LYS A 86 -15.83 -14.66 -8.81
C LYS A 86 -16.62 -14.31 -10.07
#